data_AF-A0A0Q8G8S4-F1
#
_entry.id   AF-A0A0Q8G8S4-F1
#
_cell.length_a   1.000
_cell.length_b   1.000
_cell.length_c   1.000
_cell.angle_alpha   90.00
_cell.angle_beta   90.00
_cell.angle_gamma   90.00
#
_symmetry.space_group_name_H-M   'P 1'
#
loop_
_entity.id
_entity.type
_entity.pdbx_description
1 polymer ?
#
loop_
_entity_poly.entity_id
_entity_poly.type
_entity_poly.pdbx_seq_one_letter_code
_entity_poly.pdbx_strand_id
1 'polypeptide(L)'
;MAASMHGHDGPRDITDVAPKSLISTTVREIAVTASVTVALLPRLRKDASASATAILMVHGQRRENWGTTMKRFLMALPLLFIGTNAGASTTNYGYVTAFLQAGGVVMFYQDGDRSGAPSCQGADVPKRWAFDASTGAGHAMLSILLTAYAQHRTVKIVGTGACSVQGDTETVFLLATDGI
;
A
#
# COMPACT_ATOMS: atom_id res chain seq x y z
N MET A 1 46.43 15.05 53.55
CA MET A 1 46.92 14.82 52.17
C MET A 1 45.72 14.83 51.27
N ALA A 2 45.63 15.87 50.45
CA ALA A 2 44.53 16.17 49.56
C ALA A 2 44.84 15.65 48.15
N ALA A 3 43.82 15.17 47.43
CA ALA A 3 43.76 15.25 45.97
C ALA A 3 42.32 15.00 45.51
N SER A 4 41.62 16.10 45.24
CA SER A 4 40.37 16.20 44.50
C SER A 4 40.69 16.17 43.01
N MET A 5 39.97 15.36 42.23
CA MET A 5 39.95 15.47 40.77
C MET A 5 38.51 15.46 40.27
N HIS A 6 37.98 16.67 40.09
CA HIS A 6 36.79 16.98 39.31
C HIS A 6 37.15 16.92 37.81
N GLY A 7 36.54 16.00 37.08
CA GLY A 7 36.52 15.99 35.62
C GLY A 7 35.31 16.76 35.12
N HIS A 8 35.55 17.93 34.54
CA HIS A 8 34.56 18.84 34.00
C HIS A 8 34.45 18.58 32.49
N ASP A 9 33.52 17.72 32.07
CA ASP A 9 33.20 17.56 30.65
C ASP A 9 32.22 18.67 30.23
N GLY A 10 32.73 19.58 29.40
CA GLY A 10 31.98 20.71 28.88
C GLY A 10 30.94 20.34 27.81
N PRO A 11 29.94 21.20 27.58
CA PRO A 11 28.92 21.00 26.57
C PRO A 11 29.53 21.09 25.17
N ARG A 12 29.36 20.03 24.37
CA ARG A 12 29.67 20.07 22.94
C ARG A 12 28.52 20.78 22.24
N ASP A 13 28.83 21.99 21.81
CA ASP A 13 28.02 22.83 20.93
C ASP A 13 27.89 22.15 19.55
N ILE A 14 26.68 21.74 19.19
CA ILE A 14 26.34 21.13 17.89
C ILE A 14 25.45 22.13 17.13
N THR A 15 25.96 23.33 16.90
CA THR A 15 25.35 24.30 15.99
C THR A 15 26.38 24.80 15.00
N ASP A 16 26.85 23.94 14.08
CA ASP A 16 27.43 24.43 12.83
C ASP A 16 27.65 23.33 11.78
N VAL A 17 26.59 22.87 11.12
CA VAL A 17 26.67 22.41 9.73
C VAL A 17 25.41 22.85 9.00
N ALA A 18 25.32 24.16 8.71
CA ALA A 18 24.45 24.65 7.66
C ALA A 18 25.11 24.34 6.30
N PRO A 19 24.50 23.52 5.42
CA PRO A 19 24.94 23.50 4.03
C PRO A 19 24.54 24.81 3.38
N LYS A 20 25.55 25.67 3.15
CA LYS A 20 25.44 26.83 2.28
C LYS A 20 24.81 26.44 0.95
N SER A 21 23.77 27.18 0.60
CA SER A 21 23.17 27.26 -0.71
C SER A 21 24.22 27.29 -1.82
N LEU A 22 24.32 26.21 -2.58
CA LEU A 22 24.86 26.23 -3.94
C LEU A 22 23.68 26.29 -4.89
N ILE A 23 23.13 27.48 -5.04
CA ILE A 23 22.30 27.84 -6.17
C ILE A 23 23.24 28.20 -7.32
N SER A 24 22.93 27.66 -8.50
CA SER A 24 23.31 28.22 -9.81
C SER A 24 24.77 28.09 -10.22
N THR A 25 25.03 27.09 -11.06
CA THR A 25 25.94 26.99 -12.23
C THR A 25 26.23 25.49 -12.30
N THR A 26 25.49 24.69 -13.06
CA THR A 26 25.82 24.37 -14.46
C THR A 26 24.56 23.90 -15.22
N VAL A 27 23.80 24.86 -15.75
CA VAL A 27 22.90 24.63 -16.88
C VAL A 27 23.71 24.99 -18.13
N ARG A 28 24.38 23.99 -18.72
CA ARG A 28 24.94 23.94 -20.08
C ARG A 28 25.83 22.69 -20.16
N GLU A 29 25.72 21.94 -21.26
CA GLU A 29 26.42 20.68 -21.56
C GLU A 29 25.72 19.35 -21.22
N ILE A 30 24.44 19.18 -21.57
CA ILE A 30 24.00 17.90 -22.22
C ILE A 30 22.99 18.26 -23.32
N ALA A 31 23.46 18.99 -24.31
CA ALA A 31 22.82 19.10 -25.62
C ALA A 31 23.95 19.13 -26.64
N VAL A 32 23.81 18.33 -27.70
CA VAL A 32 24.74 18.21 -28.86
C VAL A 32 25.97 17.35 -28.51
N THR A 33 26.12 16.07 -28.89
CA THR A 33 25.93 15.46 -30.21
C THR A 33 26.01 13.93 -30.07
N ALA A 34 24.95 13.21 -30.44
CA ALA A 34 25.07 11.88 -31.04
C ALA A 34 23.79 11.59 -31.84
N SER A 35 23.57 12.45 -32.84
CA SER A 35 22.93 12.05 -34.08
C SER A 35 23.81 10.99 -34.74
N VAL A 36 23.53 9.72 -34.48
CA VAL A 36 23.94 8.60 -35.34
C VAL A 36 22.70 7.77 -35.64
N THR A 37 22.06 8.15 -36.74
CA THR A 37 21.53 7.26 -37.77
C THR A 37 20.88 5.95 -37.31
N VAL A 38 19.58 6.00 -36.99
CA VAL A 38 18.67 4.90 -37.36
C VAL A 38 17.51 5.49 -38.16
N ALA A 39 17.86 5.96 -39.35
CA ALA A 39 16.94 6.04 -40.48
C ALA A 39 16.97 4.67 -41.15
N LEU A 40 15.98 3.81 -40.87
CA LEU A 40 15.44 2.74 -41.74
C LEU A 40 14.63 1.76 -40.89
N LEU A 41 13.32 2.04 -40.74
CA LEU A 41 12.25 1.03 -40.84
C LEU A 41 10.87 1.72 -40.87
N PRO A 42 10.46 2.29 -42.01
CA PRO A 42 9.06 2.50 -42.31
C PRO A 42 8.56 1.25 -43.05
N ARG A 43 8.08 0.25 -42.30
CA ARG A 43 7.20 -0.83 -42.77
C ARG A 43 7.11 -1.84 -41.65
N LEU A 44 5.95 -1.91 -41.00
CA LEU A 44 5.25 -3.18 -40.79
C LEU A 44 3.83 -2.85 -40.28
N ARG A 45 2.88 -2.95 -41.24
CA ARG A 45 1.48 -3.40 -41.11
C ARG A 45 0.60 -2.60 -40.14
N LYS A 46 -0.42 -1.83 -40.57
CA LYS A 46 -1.47 -2.15 -41.56
C LYS A 46 -1.78 -3.64 -41.58
N ASP A 47 -2.44 -4.11 -40.53
CA ASP A 47 -3.40 -5.21 -40.60
C ASP A 47 -4.53 -4.86 -39.61
N ALA A 48 -5.41 -3.97 -40.08
CA ALA A 48 -6.80 -4.07 -39.71
C ALA A 48 -7.29 -5.41 -40.28
N SER A 49 -7.41 -6.43 -39.44
CA SER A 49 -8.24 -7.58 -39.73
C SER A 49 -9.10 -7.83 -38.52
N ALA A 50 -10.39 -7.59 -38.73
CA ALA A 50 -11.47 -8.07 -37.91
C ALA A 50 -11.24 -9.54 -37.53
N SER A 51 -11.34 -9.83 -36.24
CA SER A 51 -11.79 -11.13 -35.75
C SER A 51 -12.92 -10.87 -34.78
N ALA A 52 -14.06 -10.51 -35.36
CA ALA A 52 -15.35 -10.86 -34.81
C ALA A 52 -15.44 -12.40 -34.81
N THR A 53 -15.02 -13.03 -33.72
CA THR A 53 -15.37 -14.42 -33.45
C THR A 53 -16.37 -14.39 -32.30
N ALA A 54 -17.64 -14.41 -32.69
CA ALA A 54 -18.76 -14.67 -31.82
C ALA A 54 -18.52 -16.00 -31.09
N ILE A 55 -18.26 -15.95 -29.79
CA ILE A 55 -18.44 -17.10 -28.91
C ILE A 55 -19.88 -17.03 -28.41
N LEU A 56 -20.77 -17.49 -29.29
CA LEU A 56 -22.14 -17.87 -28.92
C LEU A 56 -22.04 -19.28 -28.32
N MET A 57 -21.51 -19.38 -27.10
CA MET A 57 -21.69 -20.61 -26.31
C MET A 57 -23.09 -20.60 -25.72
N VAL A 58 -23.98 -21.26 -26.45
CA VAL A 58 -25.23 -21.84 -25.98
C VAL A 58 -24.97 -22.58 -24.66
N HIS A 59 -25.24 -21.92 -23.53
CA HIS A 59 -25.56 -22.63 -22.30
C HIS A 59 -27.06 -22.89 -22.31
N GLY A 60 -27.41 -24.12 -22.69
CA GLY A 60 -28.76 -24.64 -22.64
C GLY A 60 -29.35 -24.43 -21.25
N GLN A 61 -30.41 -23.64 -21.20
CA GLN A 61 -31.36 -23.59 -20.11
C GLN A 61 -32.04 -24.96 -19.99
N ARG A 62 -31.44 -25.88 -19.20
CA ARG A 62 -32.10 -27.10 -18.77
C ARG A 62 -33.10 -26.72 -17.67
N ARG A 63 -34.35 -26.51 -18.07
CA ARG A 63 -35.51 -26.52 -17.18
C ARG A 63 -35.70 -27.95 -16.68
N GLU A 64 -35.49 -28.18 -15.39
CA GLU A 64 -36.08 -29.32 -14.69
C GLU A 64 -37.06 -28.79 -13.64
N ASN A 65 -38.29 -28.63 -14.11
CA ASN A 65 -39.51 -29.19 -13.54
C ASN A 65 -39.65 -29.12 -12.01
N TRP A 66 -40.41 -28.12 -11.59
CA TRP A 66 -41.20 -28.14 -10.38
C TRP A 66 -42.06 -29.41 -10.27
N GLY A 67 -41.79 -30.20 -9.22
CA GLY A 67 -42.66 -31.25 -8.72
C GLY A 67 -42.86 -31.04 -7.22
N THR A 68 -43.99 -30.43 -6.87
CA THR A 68 -44.52 -30.22 -5.52
C THR A 68 -44.59 -31.50 -4.69
N THR A 69 -43.80 -31.65 -3.62
CA THR A 69 -44.21 -32.41 -2.40
C THR A 69 -43.39 -32.05 -1.16
N MET A 70 -44.08 -31.72 -0.05
CA MET A 70 -43.61 -31.60 1.35
C MET A 70 -42.61 -30.46 1.65
N LYS A 71 -42.97 -29.28 2.17
CA LYS A 71 -44.04 -28.90 3.13
C LYS A 71 -44.09 -29.79 4.36
N ARG A 72 -42.99 -29.78 5.14
CA ARG A 72 -42.77 -30.20 6.55
C ARG A 72 -41.25 -30.38 6.64
N PHE A 73 -40.46 -29.37 6.98
CA PHE A 73 -40.12 -29.02 8.35
C PHE A 73 -39.93 -27.51 8.50
N LEU A 74 -40.94 -26.91 9.13
CA LEU A 74 -40.90 -25.59 9.73
C LEU A 74 -40.16 -25.69 11.08
N MET A 75 -39.39 -24.65 11.37
CA MET A 75 -38.93 -24.21 12.70
C MET A 75 -37.74 -24.95 13.34
N ALA A 76 -36.54 -24.39 13.19
CA ALA A 76 -35.71 -24.00 14.33
C ALA A 76 -34.57 -23.07 13.90
N LEU A 77 -34.65 -21.83 14.37
CA LEU A 77 -33.55 -20.91 14.64
C LEU A 77 -32.76 -20.34 13.43
N PRO A 78 -33.17 -19.19 12.86
CA PRO A 78 -32.23 -18.36 12.13
C PRO A 78 -31.31 -17.74 13.19
N LEU A 79 -30.17 -18.38 13.45
CA LEU A 79 -29.09 -17.77 14.21
C LEU A 79 -28.65 -16.56 13.38
N LEU A 80 -29.17 -15.40 13.77
CA LEU A 80 -28.89 -14.10 13.20
C LEU A 80 -27.38 -13.87 13.36
N PHE A 81 -26.61 -14.20 12.32
CA PHE A 81 -25.24 -13.74 12.18
C PHE A 81 -25.31 -12.23 12.01
N ILE A 82 -25.33 -11.52 13.13
CA ILE A 82 -25.07 -10.10 13.18
C ILE A 82 -23.59 -9.99 12.80
N GLY A 83 -23.33 -9.91 11.49
CA GLY A 83 -22.00 -9.64 10.96
C GLY A 83 -21.57 -8.30 11.51
N THR A 84 -20.77 -8.32 12.57
CA THR A 84 -20.07 -7.12 13.01
C THR A 84 -19.21 -6.70 11.85
N ASN A 85 -19.57 -5.61 11.18
CA ASN A 85 -18.66 -4.95 10.26
C ASN A 85 -17.41 -4.68 11.11
N ALA A 86 -16.33 -5.40 10.83
CA ALA A 86 -15.08 -5.18 11.51
C ALA A 86 -14.71 -3.72 11.22
N GLY A 87 -14.68 -2.90 12.27
CA GLY A 87 -14.47 -1.47 12.11
C GLY A 87 -13.15 -1.24 11.38
N ALA A 88 -13.20 -0.47 10.30
CA ALA A 88 -12.00 0.03 9.66
C ALA A 88 -11.18 0.79 10.69
N SER A 89 -9.97 0.32 10.98
CA SER A 89 -9.11 1.04 11.91
C SER A 89 -8.45 2.21 11.19
N THR A 90 -8.17 3.29 11.90
CA THR A 90 -7.59 4.50 11.31
C THR A 90 -6.38 4.96 12.10
N THR A 91 -5.53 5.75 11.49
CA THR A 91 -4.37 6.34 12.17
C THR A 91 -4.41 7.86 12.14
N ASN A 92 -3.75 8.48 13.10
CA ASN A 92 -3.25 9.84 12.96
C ASN A 92 -2.11 9.88 11.95
N TYR A 93 -1.78 11.07 11.46
CA TYR A 93 -0.61 11.26 10.60
C TYR A 93 0.66 10.82 11.33
N GLY A 94 1.45 9.96 10.71
CA GLY A 94 2.72 9.47 11.23
C GLY A 94 3.71 9.14 10.13
N TYR A 95 4.97 8.92 10.50
CA TYR A 95 6.03 8.52 9.58
C TYR A 95 6.02 7.01 9.38
N VAL A 96 6.29 6.58 8.14
CA VAL A 96 6.59 5.18 7.84
C VAL A 96 7.97 4.85 8.41
N THR A 97 8.08 3.78 9.19
CA THR A 97 9.30 3.46 9.94
C THR A 97 10.03 2.22 9.42
N ALA A 98 9.32 1.30 8.76
CA ALA A 98 9.91 0.08 8.21
C ALA A 98 9.02 -0.54 7.13
N PHE A 99 9.64 -1.29 6.22
CA PHE A 99 8.98 -2.11 5.20
C PHE A 99 9.41 -3.56 5.33
N LEU A 100 8.48 -4.49 5.06
CA LEU A 100 8.71 -5.91 4.92
C LEU A 100 7.97 -6.40 3.67
N GLN A 101 8.51 -7.40 2.99
CA GLN A 101 7.87 -7.98 1.82
C GLN A 101 7.92 -9.50 1.91
N ALA A 102 6.78 -10.14 1.63
CA ALA A 102 6.64 -11.58 1.59
C ALA A 102 5.73 -11.97 0.42
N GLY A 103 6.31 -12.55 -0.64
CA GLY A 103 5.57 -12.83 -1.87
C GLY A 103 5.05 -11.54 -2.52
N GLY A 104 3.77 -11.52 -2.90
CA GLY A 104 3.12 -10.32 -3.46
C GLY A 104 2.69 -9.28 -2.41
N VAL A 105 2.85 -9.57 -1.12
CA VAL A 105 2.36 -8.72 -0.04
C VAL A 105 3.47 -7.82 0.48
N VAL A 106 3.17 -6.53 0.57
CA VAL A 106 4.00 -5.56 1.29
C VAL A 106 3.35 -5.26 2.63
N MET A 107 4.18 -5.31 3.67
CA MET A 107 3.83 -4.88 5.01
C MET A 107 4.69 -3.68 5.39
N PHE A 108 4.17 -2.78 6.20
CA PHE A 108 4.93 -1.65 6.70
C PHE A 108 4.45 -1.23 8.09
N TYR A 109 5.32 -0.51 8.80
CA TYR A 109 5.01 0.11 10.08
C TYR A 109 4.97 1.62 9.93
N GLN A 110 4.12 2.26 10.72
CA GLN A 110 4.18 3.71 10.93
C GLN A 110 4.07 4.04 12.42
N ASP A 111 4.50 5.24 12.81
CA ASP A 111 4.53 5.66 14.21
C ASP A 111 3.24 6.33 14.70
N GLY A 112 2.32 6.70 13.80
CA GLY A 112 1.04 7.32 14.14
C GLY A 112 0.16 6.47 15.07
N ASP A 113 -0.62 7.14 15.92
CA ASP A 113 -1.56 6.47 16.81
C ASP A 113 -2.71 5.85 16.03
N ARG A 114 -3.04 4.59 16.35
CA ARG A 114 -4.07 3.79 15.67
C ARG A 114 -5.30 3.62 16.55
N SER A 115 -6.48 3.87 15.99
CA SER A 115 -7.77 3.65 16.65
C SER A 115 -8.40 2.33 16.22
N GLY A 116 -8.84 1.52 17.19
CA GLY A 116 -9.71 0.37 16.93
C GLY A 116 -9.12 -0.71 16.04
N ALA A 117 -7.92 -1.22 16.36
CA ALA A 117 -7.32 -2.33 15.62
C ALA A 117 -8.25 -3.57 15.63
N PRO A 118 -8.38 -4.30 14.50
CA PRO A 118 -9.27 -5.44 14.38
C PRO A 118 -8.73 -6.62 15.19
N SER A 119 -9.63 -7.54 15.57
CA SER A 119 -9.28 -8.70 16.40
C SER A 119 -8.28 -9.66 15.74
N CYS A 120 -8.13 -9.61 14.42
CA CYS A 120 -7.13 -10.38 13.69
C CYS A 120 -5.72 -9.76 13.75
N GLN A 121 -5.57 -8.51 14.23
CA GLN A 121 -4.27 -7.88 14.36
C GLN A 121 -3.45 -8.61 15.43
N GLY A 122 -2.27 -9.11 15.05
CA GLY A 122 -1.35 -9.77 15.96
C GLY A 122 -0.86 -8.79 17.05
N ALA A 123 -0.82 -9.27 18.30
CA ALA A 123 -0.42 -8.47 19.45
C ALA A 123 1.02 -7.93 19.35
N ASP A 124 1.91 -8.67 18.69
CA ASP A 124 3.33 -8.28 18.48
C ASP A 124 3.52 -7.28 17.34
N VAL A 125 2.47 -6.99 16.57
CA VAL A 125 2.54 -6.18 15.35
C VAL A 125 1.49 -5.06 15.32
N PRO A 126 1.26 -4.31 16.42
CA PRO A 126 0.07 -3.46 16.58
C PRO A 126 0.00 -2.29 15.58
N LYS A 127 1.14 -1.84 15.07
CA LYS A 127 1.25 -0.73 14.09
C LYS A 127 1.55 -1.19 12.66
N ARG A 128 1.49 -2.51 12.39
CA ARG A 128 1.74 -3.05 11.06
C ARG A 128 0.49 -3.00 10.19
N TRP A 129 0.70 -2.67 8.92
CA TRP A 129 -0.31 -2.62 7.86
C TRP A 129 0.14 -3.49 6.70
N ALA A 130 -0.81 -4.06 5.94
CA ALA A 130 -0.52 -4.90 4.78
C ALA A 130 -1.34 -4.49 3.56
N PHE A 131 -0.78 -4.68 2.37
CA PHE A 131 -1.53 -4.60 1.12
C PHE A 131 -0.91 -5.50 0.04
N ASP A 132 -1.72 -5.88 -0.94
CA ASP A 132 -1.28 -6.72 -2.06
C ASP A 132 -0.62 -5.86 -3.13
N ALA A 133 0.71 -5.88 -3.15
CA ALA A 133 1.54 -5.17 -4.09
C ALA A 133 1.65 -5.88 -5.45
N SER A 134 1.03 -7.06 -5.66
CA SER A 134 1.01 -7.72 -6.98
C SER A 134 0.01 -7.09 -7.96
N THR A 135 -0.85 -6.20 -7.47
CA THR A 135 -1.89 -5.52 -8.26
C THR A 135 -1.41 -4.14 -8.74
N GLY A 136 -2.01 -3.64 -9.82
CA GLY A 136 -1.73 -2.27 -10.29
C GLY A 136 -2.03 -1.19 -9.23
N ALA A 137 -3.09 -1.38 -8.44
CA ALA A 137 -3.41 -0.49 -7.31
C ALA A 137 -2.37 -0.59 -6.19
N GLY A 138 -1.89 -1.79 -5.88
CA GLY A 138 -0.82 -2.02 -4.91
C GLY A 138 0.50 -1.37 -5.32
N HIS A 139 0.87 -1.44 -6.60
CA HIS A 139 2.05 -0.73 -7.11
C HIS A 139 1.94 0.80 -6.93
N ALA A 140 0.75 1.37 -7.18
CA ALA A 140 0.52 2.79 -6.95
C ALA A 140 0.58 3.17 -5.46
N MET A 141 0.04 2.32 -4.58
CA MET A 141 0.13 2.54 -3.13
C MET A 141 1.59 2.45 -2.62
N LEU A 142 2.34 1.47 -3.12
CA LEU A 142 3.76 1.30 -2.80
C LEU A 142 4.60 2.51 -3.26
N SER A 143 4.36 3.03 -4.47
CA SER A 143 5.10 4.19 -4.97
C SER A 143 4.84 5.45 -4.15
N ILE A 144 3.59 5.68 -3.70
CA ILE A 144 3.25 6.78 -2.80
C ILE A 144 3.94 6.60 -1.45
N LEU A 145 3.91 5.40 -0.85
CA LEU A 145 4.57 5.09 0.42
C LEU A 145 6.08 5.32 0.36
N LEU A 146 6.74 4.82 -0.68
CA LEU A 146 8.19 4.99 -0.86
C LEU A 146 8.55 6.47 -1.08
N THR A 147 7.71 7.22 -1.79
CA THR A 147 7.91 8.67 -1.98
C THR A 147 7.76 9.41 -0.66
N ALA A 148 6.71 9.13 0.12
CA ALA A 148 6.50 9.73 1.43
C ALA A 148 7.64 9.41 2.40
N TYR A 149 8.11 8.15 2.41
CA TYR A 149 9.24 7.71 3.21
C TYR A 149 10.53 8.44 2.81
N ALA A 150 10.86 8.49 1.51
CA ALA A 150 12.06 9.16 1.01
C ALA A 150 12.07 10.67 1.27
N GLN A 151 10.90 11.31 1.27
CA GLN A 151 10.74 12.74 1.54
C GLN A 151 10.52 13.05 3.03
N HIS A 152 10.53 12.03 3.90
CA HIS A 152 10.24 12.17 5.33
C HIS A 152 8.92 12.92 5.57
N ARG A 153 7.86 12.49 4.87
CA ARG A 153 6.49 13.02 4.95
C ARG A 153 5.61 12.10 5.79
N THR A 154 4.61 12.68 6.44
CA THR A 154 3.67 11.89 7.25
C THR A 154 2.55 11.31 6.38
N VAL A 155 2.04 10.15 6.76
CA VAL A 155 0.93 9.46 6.12
C VAL A 155 -0.18 9.15 7.12
N LYS A 156 -1.41 9.14 6.64
CA LYS A 156 -2.59 8.66 7.35
C LYS A 156 -3.12 7.43 6.62
N ILE A 157 -3.33 6.37 7.39
CA ILE A 157 -3.81 5.07 6.91
C ILE A 157 -5.22 4.82 7.43
N VAL A 158 -6.09 4.35 6.54
CA VAL A 158 -7.41 3.80 6.83
C VAL A 158 -7.40 2.34 6.39
N GLY A 159 -7.70 1.45 7.31
CA GLY A 159 -7.79 0.02 7.05
C GLY A 159 -9.17 -0.43 6.58
N THR A 160 -9.27 -1.70 6.25
CA THR A 160 -10.54 -2.35 5.86
C THR A 160 -11.30 -2.96 7.04
N GLY A 161 -10.68 -3.02 8.23
CA GLY A 161 -11.14 -3.79 9.39
C GLY A 161 -10.82 -5.28 9.28
N ALA A 162 -10.24 -5.74 8.17
CA ALA A 162 -9.97 -7.15 7.92
C ALA A 162 -8.48 -7.41 7.65
N CYS A 163 -8.00 -8.58 8.07
CA CYS A 163 -6.63 -9.07 7.79
C CYS A 163 -6.64 -10.04 6.60
N SER A 164 -7.20 -9.59 5.46
CA SER A 164 -7.48 -10.44 4.29
C SER A 164 -6.25 -10.76 3.45
N VAL A 165 -5.28 -9.85 3.41
CA VAL A 165 -4.05 -10.01 2.60
C VAL A 165 -2.97 -10.73 3.41
N GLN A 166 -2.88 -10.43 4.70
CA GLN A 166 -1.90 -11.02 5.61
C GLN A 166 -2.62 -11.33 6.92
N GLY A 167 -2.73 -12.60 7.29
CA GLY A 167 -3.70 -13.08 8.31
C GLY A 167 -3.63 -12.41 9.69
N ASP A 168 -2.49 -11.83 10.08
CA ASP A 168 -2.27 -11.16 11.36
C ASP A 168 -2.18 -9.61 11.26
N THR A 169 -2.41 -9.06 10.07
CA THR A 169 -2.14 -7.65 9.76
C THR A 169 -3.27 -7.07 8.93
N GLU A 170 -3.87 -5.98 9.41
CA GLU A 170 -4.98 -5.35 8.70
C GLU A 170 -4.59 -4.85 7.30
N THR A 171 -5.48 -5.11 6.34
CA THR A 171 -5.37 -4.67 4.96
C THR A 171 -5.66 -3.18 4.84
N VAL A 172 -4.81 -2.44 4.14
CA VAL A 172 -5.01 -1.02 3.83
C VAL A 172 -6.16 -0.84 2.85
N PHE A 173 -7.08 0.09 3.16
CA PHE A 173 -8.12 0.55 2.26
C PHE A 173 -7.73 1.85 1.54
N LEU A 174 -7.24 2.83 2.32
CA LEU A 174 -6.87 4.14 1.82
C LEU A 174 -5.61 4.65 2.52
N LEU A 175 -4.80 5.35 1.74
CA LEU A 175 -3.60 6.05 2.20
C LEU A 175 -3.66 7.51 1.74
N ALA A 176 -3.33 8.43 2.64
CA ALA A 176 -3.19 9.85 2.36
C ALA A 176 -1.86 10.38 2.91
N THR A 177 -1.16 11.20 2.15
CA THR A 177 0.02 11.94 2.60
C THR A 177 -0.37 13.29 3.21
N ASP A 178 0.51 13.91 3.99
CA ASP A 178 0.33 15.30 4.40
C ASP A 178 0.43 16.27 3.20
N GLY A 179 -0.52 17.21 3.10
CA GLY A 179 -0.52 18.26 2.07
C GLY A 179 -1.40 17.99 0.85
N ILE A 180 -2.29 17.01 0.91
CA ILE A 180 -3.54 16.93 0.12
C ILE A 180 -4.70 17.40 1.00
#